data_AF-A0A2H0QKS7-F1
#
_entry.id   AF-A0A2H0QKS7-F1
#
_cell.length_a   1.000
_cell.length_b   1.000
_cell.length_c   1.000
_cell.angle_alpha   90.00
_cell.angle_beta   90.00
_cell.angle_gamma   90.00
#
_symmetry.space_group_name_H-M   'P 1'
#
loop_
_entity.id
_entity.type
_entity.pdbx_description
1 polymer ?
#
loop_
_entity_poly.entity_id
_entity_poly.type
_entity_poly.pdbx_seq_one_letter_code
_entity_poly.pdbx_strand_id
1 'polypeptide(L)'
;MKTVIALFLTLTASSAFATGYNCQSNLKEAVQKGLVADQTIQSSLKTYNTAKEDFYAEKFEDSLEAAKVAEILRVKSQNLFFEVRELLSNAIYCSDEVLRNKSFELSNLAQKNLKSIDLYGEKLEEMIEGLETMLGEKTIDVIGDIIMKVDGEKNAMCFGQTMCPNGMVVTCQTYGQGCSWFVTNGAVVCNGYNQYGQWVTTQGRCW
;
A
#
# COMPACT_ATOMS: atom_id res chain seq x y z
N MET A 1 -11.87 7.89 -11.28
CA MET A 1 -11.20 8.62 -10.18
C MET A 1 -10.34 9.83 -10.64
N LYS A 2 -10.49 10.38 -11.87
CA LYS A 2 -9.75 11.58 -12.31
C LYS A 2 -10.24 12.90 -11.67
N THR A 3 -11.38 12.89 -10.99
CA THR A 3 -12.08 14.09 -10.48
C THR A 3 -11.51 14.63 -9.15
N VAL A 4 -10.90 13.78 -8.34
CA VAL A 4 -10.40 14.12 -6.99
C VAL A 4 -9.22 15.09 -7.08
N ILE A 5 -8.26 14.80 -7.97
CA ILE A 5 -7.04 15.61 -8.20
C ILE A 5 -7.40 17.02 -8.73
N ALA A 6 -8.42 17.13 -9.58
CA ALA A 6 -8.87 18.40 -10.15
C ALA A 6 -9.57 19.30 -9.11
N LEU A 7 -10.36 18.71 -8.20
CA LEU A 7 -10.93 19.43 -7.05
C LEU A 7 -9.85 19.88 -6.05
N PHE A 8 -8.76 19.12 -5.93
CA PHE A 8 -7.66 19.42 -5.02
C PHE A 8 -6.72 20.54 -5.50
N LEU A 9 -6.55 20.72 -6.82
CA LEU A 9 -5.73 21.81 -7.36
C LEU A 9 -6.36 23.19 -7.13
N THR A 10 -7.70 23.31 -7.12
CA THR A 10 -8.40 24.59 -6.91
C THR A 10 -8.39 25.09 -5.46
N LEU A 11 -8.05 24.24 -4.49
CA LEU A 11 -7.92 24.56 -3.07
C LEU A 11 -6.68 25.38 -2.74
N THR A 12 -5.58 25.17 -3.48
CA THR A 12 -4.32 25.90 -3.25
C THR A 12 -4.42 27.40 -3.61
N ALA A 13 -5.39 27.79 -4.46
CA ALA A 13 -5.53 29.15 -4.96
C ALA A 13 -6.39 30.09 -4.09
N SER A 14 -7.14 29.59 -3.09
CA SER A 14 -8.20 30.39 -2.41
C SER A 14 -7.91 30.79 -0.95
N SER A 15 -6.76 30.46 -0.37
CA SER A 15 -6.61 30.40 1.11
C SER A 15 -5.80 31.53 1.78
N ALA A 16 -5.79 32.75 1.22
CA ALA A 16 -5.05 33.86 1.83
C ALA A 16 -5.67 34.47 3.11
N PHE A 17 -6.90 34.06 3.52
CA PHE A 17 -7.67 34.81 4.54
C PHE A 17 -8.34 33.99 5.65
N ALA A 18 -7.87 32.77 5.95
CA ALA A 18 -8.43 32.00 7.08
C ALA A 18 -7.68 32.30 8.39
N THR A 19 -8.20 33.23 9.19
CA THR A 19 -7.75 33.45 10.58
C THR A 19 -8.70 32.76 11.56
N GLY A 20 -8.24 31.66 12.15
CA GLY A 20 -8.96 30.92 13.20
C GLY A 20 -8.91 29.40 12.98
N TYR A 21 -8.38 28.67 13.98
CA TYR A 21 -8.10 27.22 13.95
C TYR A 21 -7.15 26.75 12.83
N ASN A 22 -6.47 25.62 13.05
CA ASN A 22 -5.51 25.01 12.13
C ASN A 22 -6.17 24.45 10.83
N CYS A 23 -7.31 25.01 10.43
CA CYS A 23 -8.19 24.61 9.35
C CYS A 23 -7.47 24.44 8.02
N GLN A 24 -6.63 25.40 7.66
CA GLN A 24 -5.86 25.34 6.41
C GLN A 24 -4.84 24.19 6.43
N SER A 25 -4.20 23.94 7.58
CA SER A 25 -3.25 22.82 7.73
C SER A 25 -3.97 21.48 7.64
N ASN A 26 -5.07 21.31 8.39
CA ASN A 26 -5.85 20.07 8.38
C ASN A 26 -6.40 19.77 6.99
N LEU A 27 -6.87 20.80 6.27
CA LEU A 27 -7.38 20.64 4.91
C LEU A 27 -6.25 20.25 3.94
N LYS A 28 -5.08 20.89 4.04
CA LYS A 28 -3.90 20.55 3.24
C LYS A 28 -3.42 19.11 3.52
N GLU A 29 -3.41 18.70 4.78
CA GLU A 29 -3.06 17.35 5.18
C GLU A 29 -4.08 16.33 4.68
N ALA A 30 -5.39 16.63 4.79
CA ALA A 30 -6.46 15.80 4.25
C ALA A 30 -6.32 15.63 2.74
N VAL A 31 -5.97 16.70 2.01
CA VAL A 31 -5.68 16.64 0.58
C VAL A 31 -4.51 15.70 0.30
N GLN A 32 -3.39 15.86 1.02
CA GLN A 32 -2.20 15.04 0.82
C GLN A 32 -2.46 13.56 1.10
N LYS A 33 -3.09 13.24 2.22
CA LYS A 33 -3.46 11.85 2.56
C LYS A 33 -4.46 11.28 1.57
N GLY A 34 -5.42 12.07 1.10
CA GLY A 34 -6.38 11.67 0.07
C GLY A 34 -5.71 11.31 -1.25
N LEU A 35 -4.69 12.06 -1.68
CA LEU A 35 -3.90 11.75 -2.87
C LEU A 35 -3.13 10.43 -2.72
N VAL A 36 -2.51 10.21 -1.55
CA VAL A 36 -1.79 8.95 -1.27
C VAL A 36 -2.77 7.78 -1.21
N ALA A 37 -3.95 7.96 -0.63
CA ALA A 37 -5.01 6.95 -0.61
C ALA A 37 -5.43 6.57 -2.03
N ASP A 38 -5.73 7.56 -2.87
CA ASP A 38 -6.13 7.35 -4.28
C ASP A 38 -5.03 6.58 -5.06
N GLN A 39 -3.76 6.94 -4.90
CA GLN A 39 -2.63 6.23 -5.52
C GLN A 39 -2.50 4.78 -5.00
N THR A 40 -2.72 4.59 -3.71
CA THR A 40 -2.63 3.27 -3.06
C THR A 40 -3.74 2.35 -3.58
N ILE A 41 -4.99 2.83 -3.68
CA ILE A 41 -6.08 2.01 -4.23
C ILE A 41 -5.91 1.74 -5.72
N GLN A 42 -5.35 2.67 -6.51
CA GLN A 42 -5.01 2.36 -7.91
C GLN A 42 -3.96 1.24 -8.02
N SER A 43 -2.97 1.23 -7.12
CA SER A 43 -1.95 0.19 -7.06
C SER A 43 -2.56 -1.16 -6.64
N SER A 44 -3.49 -1.14 -5.68
CA SER A 44 -4.29 -2.30 -5.29
C SER A 44 -5.07 -2.88 -6.47
N LEU A 45 -5.81 -2.04 -7.21
CA LEU A 45 -6.60 -2.46 -8.36
C LEU A 45 -5.72 -3.05 -9.48
N LYS A 46 -4.55 -2.46 -9.73
CA LYS A 46 -3.59 -3.00 -10.70
C LYS A 46 -3.11 -4.40 -10.27
N THR A 47 -2.76 -4.55 -9.00
CA THR A 47 -2.27 -5.83 -8.45
C THR A 47 -3.36 -6.91 -8.47
N TYR A 48 -4.61 -6.54 -8.17
CA TYR A 48 -5.75 -7.43 -8.33
C TYR A 48 -5.98 -7.88 -9.78
N ASN A 49 -5.79 -6.99 -10.76
CA ASN A 49 -5.86 -7.39 -12.16
C ASN A 49 -4.73 -8.38 -12.53
N THR A 50 -3.52 -8.18 -12.01
CA THR A 50 -2.42 -9.16 -12.14
C THR A 50 -2.82 -10.50 -11.53
N ALA A 51 -3.38 -10.51 -10.32
CA ALA A 51 -3.87 -11.73 -9.69
C ALA A 51 -4.87 -12.48 -10.59
N LYS A 52 -5.79 -11.76 -11.24
CA LYS A 52 -6.75 -12.36 -12.19
C LYS A 52 -6.07 -12.91 -13.44
N GLU A 53 -5.11 -12.19 -14.00
CA GLU A 53 -4.34 -12.64 -15.16
C GLU A 53 -3.58 -13.94 -14.83
N ASP A 54 -2.93 -14.00 -13.66
CA ASP A 54 -2.22 -15.19 -13.19
C ASP A 54 -3.18 -16.36 -12.92
N PHE A 55 -4.38 -16.09 -12.38
CA PHE A 55 -5.42 -17.10 -12.22
C PHE A 55 -5.81 -17.73 -13.57
N TYR A 56 -6.06 -16.91 -14.60
CA TYR A 56 -6.40 -17.41 -15.94
C TYR A 56 -5.23 -18.11 -16.64
N ALA A 57 -4.00 -17.82 -16.23
CA ALA A 57 -2.80 -18.50 -16.67
C ALA A 57 -2.47 -19.78 -15.85
N GLU A 58 -3.38 -20.21 -14.97
CA GLU A 58 -3.23 -21.38 -14.09
C GLU A 58 -2.04 -21.27 -13.09
N LYS A 59 -1.58 -20.05 -12.81
CA LYS A 59 -0.53 -19.75 -11.83
C LYS A 59 -1.14 -19.41 -10.46
N PHE A 60 -1.72 -20.41 -9.82
CA PHE A 60 -2.55 -20.19 -8.62
C PHE A 60 -1.77 -19.67 -7.40
N GLU A 61 -0.52 -20.11 -7.19
CA GLU A 61 0.32 -19.60 -6.09
C GLU A 61 0.66 -18.11 -6.29
N ASP A 62 1.09 -17.72 -7.51
CA ASP A 62 1.36 -16.32 -7.88
C ASP A 62 0.09 -15.45 -7.77
N SER A 63 -1.05 -16.00 -8.21
CA SER A 63 -2.35 -15.34 -8.11
C SER A 63 -2.76 -15.07 -6.67
N LEU A 64 -2.56 -16.03 -5.76
CA LEU A 64 -2.85 -15.88 -4.33
C LEU A 64 -1.95 -14.83 -3.68
N GLU A 65 -0.66 -14.83 -4.00
CA GLU A 65 0.28 -13.83 -3.52
C GLU A 65 -0.13 -12.42 -3.97
N ALA A 66 -0.42 -12.24 -5.26
CA ALA A 66 -0.86 -10.96 -5.81
C ALA A 66 -2.19 -10.49 -5.20
N ALA A 67 -3.14 -11.40 -4.96
CA ALA A 67 -4.41 -11.07 -4.32
C ALA A 67 -4.22 -10.57 -2.87
N LYS A 68 -3.38 -11.25 -2.08
CA LYS A 68 -3.03 -10.82 -0.72
C LYS A 68 -2.30 -9.47 -0.69
N VAL A 69 -1.39 -9.22 -1.64
CA VAL A 69 -0.75 -7.90 -1.76
C VAL A 69 -1.76 -6.81 -2.11
N ALA A 70 -2.71 -7.09 -3.01
CA ALA A 70 -3.79 -6.16 -3.31
C ALA A 70 -4.62 -5.86 -2.05
N GLU A 71 -4.90 -6.86 -1.21
CA GLU A 71 -5.71 -6.67 -0.01
C GLU A 71 -5.04 -5.72 0.98
N ILE A 72 -3.74 -5.86 1.16
CA ILE A 72 -2.95 -5.01 2.04
C ILE A 72 -2.94 -3.57 1.54
N LEU A 73 -2.78 -3.36 0.23
CA LEU A 73 -2.87 -2.03 -0.37
C LEU A 73 -4.27 -1.43 -0.21
N ARG A 74 -5.31 -2.24 -0.40
CA ARG A 74 -6.71 -1.83 -0.16
C ARG A 74 -6.90 -1.34 1.28
N VAL A 75 -6.53 -2.15 2.28
CA VAL A 75 -6.66 -1.83 3.71
C VAL A 75 -5.89 -0.55 4.03
N LYS A 76 -4.66 -0.41 3.53
CA LYS A 76 -3.87 0.82 3.69
C LYS A 76 -4.58 2.04 3.11
N SER A 77 -5.15 1.93 1.91
CA SER A 77 -5.94 3.02 1.32
C SER A 77 -7.18 3.34 2.14
N GLN A 78 -7.86 2.34 2.69
CA GLN A 78 -9.06 2.51 3.50
C GLN A 78 -8.74 3.30 4.78
N ASN A 79 -7.65 2.93 5.48
CA ASN A 79 -7.17 3.64 6.66
C ASN A 79 -6.84 5.11 6.36
N LEU A 80 -6.15 5.37 5.26
CA LEU A 80 -5.87 6.75 4.83
C LEU A 80 -7.17 7.53 4.57
N PHE A 81 -8.20 6.93 3.96
CA PHE A 81 -9.48 7.60 3.77
C PHE A 81 -10.23 7.85 5.10
N PHE A 82 -10.06 7.00 6.12
CA PHE A 82 -10.57 7.29 7.46
C PHE A 82 -9.89 8.49 8.10
N GLU A 83 -8.56 8.59 7.99
CA GLU A 83 -7.79 9.76 8.47
C GLU A 83 -8.20 11.04 7.73
N VAL A 84 -8.41 10.97 6.40
CA VAL A 84 -8.93 12.09 5.60
C VAL A 84 -10.28 12.54 6.14
N ARG A 85 -11.20 11.62 6.41
CA ARG A 85 -12.52 11.94 6.97
C ARG A 85 -12.42 12.62 8.33
N GLU A 86 -11.52 12.18 9.19
CA GLU A 86 -11.29 12.79 10.50
C GLU A 86 -10.78 14.22 10.38
N LEU A 87 -9.76 14.44 9.54
CA LEU A 87 -9.21 15.78 9.27
C LEU A 87 -10.27 16.75 8.71
N LEU A 88 -11.14 16.25 7.83
CA LEU A 88 -12.22 17.04 7.24
C LEU A 88 -13.34 17.34 8.24
N SER A 89 -13.68 16.39 9.12
CA SER A 89 -14.64 16.61 10.21
C SER A 89 -14.23 17.80 11.09
N ASN A 90 -12.93 17.90 11.40
CA ASN A 90 -12.39 19.02 12.16
C ASN A 90 -12.45 20.35 11.38
N ALA A 91 -12.42 20.31 10.04
CA ALA A 91 -12.53 21.49 9.19
C ALA A 91 -13.98 21.98 8.97
N ILE A 92 -14.99 21.31 9.51
CA ILE A 92 -16.39 21.78 9.45
C ILE A 92 -16.60 22.99 10.40
N TYR A 93 -15.80 23.09 11.46
CA TYR A 93 -15.85 24.17 12.45
C TYR A 93 -15.14 25.46 12.01
N CYS A 94 -14.63 25.51 10.77
CA CYS A 94 -14.01 26.72 10.25
C CYS A 94 -15.07 27.81 10.05
N SER A 95 -14.76 29.03 10.49
CA SER A 95 -15.64 30.20 10.33
C SER A 95 -15.79 30.64 8.88
N ASP A 96 -14.82 30.28 8.03
CA ASP A 96 -14.83 30.54 6.59
C ASP A 96 -15.82 29.61 5.88
N GLU A 97 -16.87 30.20 5.29
CA GLU A 97 -17.93 29.48 4.58
C GLU A 97 -17.40 28.70 3.36
N VAL A 98 -16.41 29.24 2.64
CA VAL A 98 -15.82 28.59 1.46
C VAL A 98 -15.07 27.33 1.88
N LEU A 99 -14.27 27.41 2.94
CA LEU A 99 -13.55 26.25 3.47
C LEU A 99 -14.50 25.20 4.03
N ARG A 100 -15.55 25.63 4.73
CA ARG A 100 -16.58 24.73 5.26
C ARG A 100 -17.27 23.95 4.14
N ASN A 101 -17.73 24.64 3.08
CA ASN A 101 -18.39 24.00 1.95
C ASN A 101 -17.46 23.01 1.22
N LYS A 102 -16.18 23.37 1.02
CA LYS A 102 -15.17 22.46 0.45
C LYS A 102 -14.90 21.25 1.34
N SER A 103 -14.88 21.41 2.65
CA SER A 103 -14.74 20.29 3.59
C SER A 103 -15.88 19.29 3.44
N PHE A 104 -17.12 19.78 3.33
CA PHE A 104 -18.29 18.91 3.08
C PHE A 104 -18.19 18.14 1.76
N GLU A 105 -17.80 18.81 0.67
CA GLU A 105 -17.59 18.15 -0.63
C GLU A 105 -16.56 17.02 -0.55
N LEU A 106 -15.41 17.30 0.07
CA LEU A 106 -14.35 16.32 0.24
C LEU A 106 -14.76 15.17 1.17
N SER A 107 -15.53 15.46 2.22
CA SER A 107 -16.02 14.43 3.15
C SER A 107 -16.98 13.46 2.43
N ASN A 108 -17.90 14.00 1.62
CA ASN A 108 -18.80 13.18 0.80
C ASN A 108 -18.03 12.33 -0.21
N LEU A 109 -16.97 12.88 -0.81
CA LEU A 109 -16.10 12.16 -1.73
C LEU A 109 -15.32 11.04 -1.04
N ALA A 110 -14.73 11.31 0.13
CA ALA A 110 -14.04 10.30 0.95
C ALA A 110 -15.00 9.17 1.35
N GLN A 111 -16.23 9.50 1.76
CA GLN A 111 -17.24 8.49 2.10
C GLN A 111 -17.65 7.64 0.90
N LYS A 112 -17.79 8.24 -0.28
CA LYS A 112 -18.07 7.50 -1.53
C LYS A 112 -16.92 6.56 -1.89
N ASN A 113 -15.68 7.01 -1.72
CA ASN A 113 -14.50 6.20 -1.96
C ASN A 113 -14.42 5.03 -0.98
N LEU A 114 -14.66 5.25 0.32
CA LEU A 114 -14.71 4.19 1.34
C LEU A 114 -15.72 3.10 0.96
N LYS A 115 -16.96 3.47 0.61
CA LYS A 115 -17.98 2.50 0.16
C LYS A 115 -17.53 1.71 -1.07
N SER A 116 -16.83 2.35 -2.00
CA SER A 116 -16.32 1.69 -3.20
C SER A 116 -15.15 0.73 -2.88
N ILE A 117 -14.32 1.09 -1.89
CA ILE A 117 -13.22 0.25 -1.38
C ILE A 117 -13.78 -0.97 -0.65
N ASP A 118 -14.85 -0.81 0.12
CA ASP A 118 -15.51 -1.90 0.83
C ASP A 118 -16.06 -2.95 -0.17
N LEU A 119 -16.83 -2.50 -1.17
CA LEU A 119 -17.34 -3.37 -2.25
C LEU A 119 -16.23 -4.06 -3.07
N TYR A 120 -15.08 -3.41 -3.20
CA TYR A 120 -13.91 -4.01 -3.84
C TYR A 120 -13.22 -5.03 -2.91
N GLY A 121 -13.21 -4.77 -1.60
CA GLY A 121 -12.71 -5.69 -0.58
C GLY A 121 -13.45 -7.01 -0.58
N GLU A 122 -14.78 -6.98 -0.62
CA GLU A 122 -15.62 -8.19 -0.71
C GLU A 122 -15.20 -9.11 -1.87
N LYS A 123 -15.00 -8.55 -3.07
CA LYS A 123 -14.57 -9.31 -4.26
C LYS A 123 -13.17 -9.90 -4.13
N LEU A 124 -12.30 -9.20 -3.40
CA LEU A 124 -10.92 -9.61 -3.21
C LEU A 124 -10.82 -10.73 -2.18
N GLU A 125 -11.61 -10.63 -1.10
CA GLU A 125 -11.77 -11.68 -0.09
C GLU A 125 -12.32 -12.96 -0.71
N GLU A 126 -13.39 -12.88 -1.53
CA GLU A 126 -13.92 -14.03 -2.29
C GLU A 126 -12.84 -14.70 -3.16
N MET A 127 -11.98 -13.90 -3.81
CA MET A 127 -10.90 -14.42 -4.64
C MET A 127 -9.82 -15.13 -3.80
N ILE A 128 -9.41 -14.53 -2.69
CA ILE A 128 -8.41 -15.10 -1.78
C ILE A 128 -8.91 -16.41 -1.20
N GLU A 129 -10.14 -16.45 -0.69
CA GLU A 129 -10.75 -17.67 -0.12
C GLU A 129 -10.83 -18.80 -1.16
N GLY A 130 -11.24 -18.46 -2.39
CA GLY A 130 -11.29 -19.41 -3.50
C GLY A 130 -9.91 -19.99 -3.84
N LEU A 131 -8.88 -19.15 -3.89
CA LEU A 131 -7.50 -19.55 -4.17
C LEU A 131 -6.90 -20.39 -3.03
N GLU A 132 -7.14 -20.03 -1.77
CA GLU A 132 -6.68 -20.80 -0.61
C GLU A 132 -7.32 -22.19 -0.55
N THR A 133 -8.61 -22.28 -0.91
CA THR A 133 -9.32 -23.55 -1.04
C THR A 133 -8.71 -24.42 -2.14
N MET A 134 -8.40 -23.84 -3.31
CA MET A 134 -7.79 -24.56 -4.44
C MET A 134 -6.37 -25.06 -4.14
N LEU A 135 -5.59 -24.29 -3.38
CA LEU A 135 -4.20 -24.61 -3.03
C LEU A 135 -4.08 -25.52 -1.80
N GLY A 136 -5.19 -25.86 -1.15
CA GLY A 136 -5.24 -26.80 -0.03
C GLY A 136 -4.65 -26.23 1.26
N GLU A 137 -5.06 -25.02 1.65
CA GLU A 137 -4.67 -24.38 2.92
C GLU A 137 -3.14 -24.27 3.10
N LYS A 138 -2.39 -24.16 2.01
CA LYS A 138 -1.01 -23.71 2.09
C LYS A 138 -1.02 -22.25 2.54
N THR A 139 -0.61 -22.02 3.78
CA THR A 139 -0.14 -20.73 4.25
C THR A 139 1.09 -20.35 3.42
N ILE A 140 0.87 -19.81 2.22
CA ILE A 140 1.92 -19.11 1.49
C ILE A 140 2.34 -17.97 2.42
N ASP A 141 3.62 -17.96 2.77
CA ASP A 141 4.25 -17.13 3.80
C ASP A 141 4.34 -15.65 3.37
N VAL A 142 3.21 -15.08 2.93
CA VAL A 142 3.06 -13.69 2.45
C VAL A 142 3.27 -12.69 3.60
N ILE A 143 3.27 -13.19 4.85
CA ILE A 143 3.29 -12.39 6.08
C ILE A 143 4.72 -12.04 6.54
N GLY A 144 5.72 -12.87 6.25
CA GLY A 144 7.11 -12.64 6.67
C GLY A 144 7.74 -11.34 6.14
N ASP A 145 7.34 -10.91 4.94
CA ASP A 145 7.94 -9.77 4.21
C ASP A 145 7.25 -8.42 4.45
N ILE A 146 6.05 -8.43 5.03
CA ILE A 146 5.19 -7.24 5.10
C ILE A 146 5.27 -6.56 6.48
N ILE A 147 5.62 -7.32 7.52
CA ILE A 147 5.90 -6.84 8.89
C ILE A 147 7.08 -5.83 8.92
N MET A 148 7.93 -5.79 7.89
CA MET A 148 9.03 -4.82 7.78
C MET A 148 8.65 -3.43 7.20
N LYS A 149 7.40 -3.17 6.79
CA LYS A 149 7.04 -1.96 6.03
C LYS A 149 5.98 -1.02 6.65
N VAL A 150 5.43 -1.34 7.82
CA VAL A 150 4.34 -0.52 8.40
C VAL A 150 4.82 0.50 9.44
N ASP A 151 6.01 0.33 10.03
CA ASP A 151 6.62 1.39 10.83
C ASP A 151 7.41 2.35 9.93
N GLY A 152 7.14 3.64 10.09
CA GLY A 152 7.73 4.69 9.30
C GLY A 152 9.26 4.75 9.38
N GLU A 153 9.83 5.60 8.53
CA GLU A 153 11.22 6.07 8.56
C GLU A 153 12.24 5.26 7.74
N LYS A 154 12.70 5.91 6.65
CA LYS A 154 14.06 5.83 6.07
C LYS A 154 14.88 4.59 6.45
N ASN A 155 14.63 3.44 5.81
CA ASN A 155 15.58 2.36 5.47
C ASN A 155 14.78 1.07 5.17
N ALA A 156 14.22 0.95 3.96
CA ALA A 156 13.65 -0.32 3.52
C ALA A 156 14.74 -1.40 3.58
N MET A 157 14.60 -2.38 4.47
CA MET A 157 15.55 -3.49 4.60
C MET A 157 15.00 -4.66 3.77
N CYS A 158 15.87 -5.32 3.02
CA CYS A 158 15.56 -6.51 2.25
C CYS A 158 16.36 -7.68 2.82
N PHE A 159 15.64 -8.65 3.35
CA PHE A 159 16.17 -9.85 3.94
C PHE A 159 15.63 -11.05 3.17
N GLY A 160 16.53 -11.89 2.67
CA GLY A 160 16.16 -13.14 2.01
C GLY A 160 16.73 -14.33 2.78
N GLN A 161 15.98 -15.43 2.80
CA GLN A 161 16.44 -16.70 3.35
C GLN A 161 16.03 -17.89 2.48
N THR A 162 16.82 -18.96 2.48
CA THR A 162 16.43 -20.26 1.92
C THR A 162 17.08 -21.41 2.67
N MET A 163 16.52 -22.61 2.54
CA MET A 163 17.01 -23.83 3.17
C MET A 163 17.72 -24.71 2.15
N CYS A 164 18.91 -25.16 2.50
CA CYS A 164 19.74 -26.02 1.68
C CYS A 164 19.31 -27.49 1.79
N PRO A 165 19.65 -28.34 0.80
CA PRO A 165 19.30 -29.77 0.82
C PRO A 165 19.84 -30.54 2.03
N ASN A 166 20.91 -30.05 2.66
CA ASN A 166 21.49 -30.59 3.88
C ASN A 166 20.87 -30.00 5.17
N GLY A 167 19.79 -29.22 5.06
CA GLY A 167 19.09 -28.59 6.18
C GLY A 167 19.72 -27.29 6.70
N MET A 168 20.85 -26.83 6.13
CA MET A 168 21.43 -25.54 6.51
C MET A 168 20.57 -24.37 6.00
N VAL A 169 20.41 -23.33 6.82
CA VAL A 169 19.74 -22.09 6.39
C VAL A 169 20.80 -21.11 5.88
N VAL A 170 20.56 -20.52 4.71
CA VAL A 170 21.40 -19.46 4.16
C VAL A 170 20.58 -18.19 4.01
N THR A 171 21.20 -17.05 4.29
CA THR A 171 20.53 -15.74 4.32
C THR A 171 21.31 -14.68 3.54
N CYS A 172 20.63 -13.64 3.11
CA CYS A 172 21.23 -12.41 2.59
C CYS A 172 20.48 -11.19 3.12
N GLN A 173 21.18 -10.05 3.21
CA GLN A 173 20.61 -8.81 3.73
C GLN A 173 21.17 -7.60 2.99
N THR A 174 20.27 -6.71 2.57
CA THR A 174 20.57 -5.40 1.97
C THR A 174 19.57 -4.36 2.46
N TYR A 175 19.77 -3.08 2.16
CA TYR A 175 18.78 -2.04 2.46
C TYR A 175 18.67 -1.00 1.33
N GLY A 176 17.69 -0.11 1.40
CA GLY A 176 17.47 0.96 0.43
C GLY A 176 16.15 0.87 -0.31
N GLN A 177 15.69 2.01 -0.79
CA GLN A 177 14.50 2.08 -1.64
C GLN A 177 14.74 1.30 -2.93
N GLY A 178 13.88 0.32 -3.21
CA GLY A 178 14.03 -0.56 -4.37
C GLY A 178 14.99 -1.74 -4.16
N CYS A 179 15.43 -2.00 -2.93
CA CYS A 179 16.08 -3.27 -2.63
C CYS A 179 15.12 -4.43 -2.97
N SER A 180 15.66 -5.59 -3.31
CA SER A 180 14.91 -6.80 -3.65
C SER A 180 15.65 -8.04 -3.18
N TRP A 181 14.95 -9.16 -3.03
CA TRP A 181 15.56 -10.46 -2.83
C TRP A 181 14.82 -11.51 -3.65
N PHE A 182 15.51 -12.60 -3.99
CA PHE A 182 14.92 -13.75 -4.68
C PHE A 182 15.71 -15.02 -4.37
N VAL A 183 15.05 -16.17 -4.50
CA VAL A 183 15.66 -17.48 -4.30
C VAL A 183 15.94 -18.11 -5.66
N THR A 184 17.12 -18.71 -5.78
CA THR A 184 17.56 -19.52 -6.92
C THR A 184 17.87 -20.93 -6.45
N ASN A 185 18.10 -21.84 -7.39
CA ASN A 185 18.38 -23.24 -7.08
C ASN A 185 19.70 -23.37 -6.30
N GLY A 186 19.61 -23.45 -4.96
CA GLY A 186 20.76 -23.55 -4.05
C GLY A 186 21.34 -22.21 -3.56
N ALA A 187 20.64 -21.08 -3.74
CA ALA A 187 21.09 -19.81 -3.17
C ALA A 187 19.96 -18.80 -2.98
N VAL A 188 20.15 -17.89 -2.02
CA VAL A 188 19.34 -16.68 -1.88
C VAL A 188 20.15 -15.46 -2.33
N VAL A 189 19.55 -14.55 -3.09
CA VAL A 189 20.21 -13.37 -3.68
C VAL A 189 19.47 -12.11 -3.26
N CYS A 190 20.19 -11.10 -2.78
CA CYS A 190 19.66 -9.80 -2.38
C CYS A 190 20.33 -8.68 -3.15
N ASN A 191 19.55 -7.74 -3.70
CA ASN A 191 20.02 -6.52 -4.34
C ASN A 191 19.67 -5.30 -3.46
N GLY A 192 20.64 -4.43 -3.22
CA GLY A 192 20.43 -3.18 -2.48
C GLY A 192 21.74 -2.60 -1.96
N TYR A 193 21.66 -1.61 -1.08
CA TYR A 193 22.83 -1.06 -0.40
C TYR A 193 23.37 -2.03 0.66
N ASN A 194 24.70 -2.21 0.67
CA ASN A 194 25.42 -2.84 1.78
C ASN A 194 25.65 -1.83 2.92
N GLN A 195 26.19 -2.30 4.05
CA GLN A 195 26.53 -1.46 5.22
C GLN A 195 27.44 -0.25 4.93
N TYR A 196 28.10 -0.22 3.76
CA TYR A 196 28.97 0.86 3.31
C TYR A 196 28.26 1.84 2.37
N GLY A 197 26.94 1.69 2.14
CA GLY A 197 26.17 2.54 1.25
C GLY A 197 26.43 2.30 -0.24
N GLN A 198 26.98 1.14 -0.62
CA GLN A 198 27.19 0.77 -2.02
C GLN A 198 26.07 -0.14 -2.51
N TRP A 199 25.50 0.15 -3.69
CA TRP A 199 24.52 -0.73 -4.32
C TRP A 199 25.21 -2.01 -4.80
N VAL A 200 24.82 -3.16 -4.25
CA VAL A 200 25.45 -4.45 -4.46
C VAL A 200 24.42 -5.56 -4.64
N THR A 201 24.92 -6.70 -5.12
CA THR A 201 24.23 -7.97 -5.09
C THR A 201 24.96 -8.89 -4.10
N THR A 202 24.28 -9.30 -3.04
CA THR A 202 24.79 -10.25 -2.04
C THR A 202 24.09 -11.59 -2.21
N GLN A 203 24.75 -12.69 -1.83
CA GLN A 203 24.16 -14.02 -1.95
C GLN A 203 24.56 -14.93 -0.79
N GLY A 204 23.61 -15.69 -0.27
CA GLY A 204 23.85 -16.85 0.59
C GLY A 204 23.76 -18.12 -0.26
N ARG A 205 24.82 -18.94 -0.30
CA ARG A 205 24.88 -20.15 -1.13
C ARG A 205 24.88 -21.41 -0.28
N CYS A 206 24.15 -22.41 -0.76
CA CYS A 206 24.25 -23.78 -0.28
C CYS A 206 25.56 -24.38 -0.76
N TRP A 207 26.38 -24.83 0.19
CA TRP A 207 27.61 -25.60 -0.04
C TRP A 207 27.38 -27.05 0.35
#